data_AF-A0A835YV33-F1
#
_entry.id   AF-A0A835YV33-F1
#
_cell.length_a   1.000
_cell.length_b   1.000
_cell.length_c   1.000
_cell.angle_alpha   90.00
_cell.angle_beta   90.00
_cell.angle_gamma   90.00
#
_symmetry.space_group_name_H-M   'P 1'
#
loop_
_entity.id
_entity.type
_entity.pdbx_description
1 polymer ?
#
loop_
_entity_poly.entity_id
_entity_poly.type
_entity_poly.pdbx_seq_one_letter_code
_entity_poly.pdbx_strand_id
1 'polypeptide(L)'
;MGKKRQVPTAGSAATAAPATAAGAAAAAARPPVPPEVQAIIDQHDFLSLNEHGKAHCNVTNLDIPARVDALKTHLASKKFIKQRDWYSYDFSKYEPHIVANKKDPKLLFCKLTMKPLNRIPEEIETHVNGKRFKRLVAEAEAAQARKQANKKAAAVEADGDEASCR
;
A
#
# COMPACT_ATOMS: atom_id res chain seq x y z
N MET A 1 16.50 22.61 34.43
CA MET A 1 17.11 22.29 33.12
C MET A 1 16.08 21.55 32.26
N GLY A 2 15.50 22.03 31.16
CA GLY A 2 15.80 23.21 30.37
C GLY A 2 16.28 22.88 28.95
N LYS A 3 15.60 22.00 28.19
CA LYS A 3 15.64 21.98 26.71
C LYS A 3 14.51 21.12 26.11
N LYS A 4 13.37 21.79 25.85
CA LYS A 4 12.34 21.33 24.90
C LYS A 4 12.95 21.45 23.49
N ARG A 5 13.07 20.35 22.76
CA ARG A 5 13.33 20.39 21.31
C ARG A 5 12.01 20.30 20.58
N GLN A 6 11.68 21.38 19.91
CA GLN A 6 10.59 21.53 18.94
C GLN A 6 10.79 20.55 17.78
N VAL A 7 9.69 19.93 17.35
CA VAL A 7 9.56 19.30 16.02
C VAL A 7 8.56 20.14 15.23
N PRO A 8 8.89 20.59 14.00
CA PRO A 8 7.94 21.32 13.19
C PRO A 8 6.91 20.37 12.55
N THR A 9 5.65 20.76 12.68
CA THR A 9 4.50 20.17 12.01
C THR A 9 4.42 20.71 10.58
N ALA A 10 4.58 19.85 9.57
CA ALA A 10 4.25 20.19 8.20
C ALA A 10 2.82 19.72 7.90
N GLY A 11 1.86 20.64 8.01
CA GLY A 11 0.52 20.47 7.47
C GLY A 11 0.58 20.62 5.95
N SER A 12 0.21 19.57 5.23
CA SER A 12 0.05 19.61 3.78
C SER A 12 -1.40 20.01 3.48
N ALA A 13 -1.57 21.25 3.02
CA ALA A 13 -2.83 21.80 2.56
C ALA A 13 -3.16 21.22 1.17
N ALA A 14 -4.32 20.59 1.08
CA ALA A 14 -5.01 20.34 -0.18
C ALA A 14 -5.50 21.68 -0.74
N THR A 15 -5.15 22.01 -1.98
CA THR A 15 -5.89 23.00 -2.76
C THR A 15 -6.01 22.51 -4.20
N ALA A 16 -7.22 22.66 -4.75
CA ALA A 16 -7.68 22.19 -6.03
C ALA A 16 -7.08 22.95 -7.23
N ALA A 17 -7.21 22.34 -8.41
CA ALA A 17 -7.05 22.91 -9.76
C ALA A 17 -8.00 24.12 -10.01
N PRO A 18 -8.02 24.84 -11.17
CA PRO A 18 -7.42 24.55 -12.50
C PRO A 18 -6.89 25.80 -13.29
N ALA A 19 -6.63 25.59 -14.58
CA ALA A 19 -6.67 26.54 -15.72
C ALA A 19 -5.36 27.19 -16.26
N THR A 20 -4.96 26.67 -17.42
CA THR A 20 -4.58 27.36 -18.67
C THR A 20 -3.57 28.52 -18.64
N ALA A 21 -2.41 28.31 -19.29
CA ALA A 21 -1.71 29.34 -20.03
C ALA A 21 -1.01 28.73 -21.26
N ALA A 22 -1.36 29.26 -22.43
CA ALA A 22 -0.67 29.05 -23.68
C ALA A 22 0.74 29.63 -23.62
N GLY A 23 1.72 28.89 -24.13
CA GLY A 23 3.09 29.33 -24.29
C GLY A 23 3.76 28.54 -25.40
N ALA A 24 3.62 29.04 -26.63
CA ALA A 24 4.36 28.54 -27.77
C ALA A 24 5.83 28.99 -27.69
N ALA A 25 6.70 28.16 -28.30
CA ALA A 25 8.09 28.41 -28.71
C ALA A 25 9.21 27.96 -27.75
N ALA A 26 9.63 26.71 -27.92
CA ALA A 26 11.04 26.35 -28.11
C ALA A 26 11.12 24.94 -28.72
N ALA A 27 11.18 24.88 -30.05
CA ALA A 27 11.48 23.67 -30.79
C ALA A 27 12.95 23.29 -30.59
N ALA A 28 13.19 22.21 -29.85
CA ALA A 28 14.46 21.49 -29.85
C ALA A 28 14.18 19.99 -29.73
N ALA A 29 14.20 19.30 -30.88
CA ALA A 29 14.33 17.85 -31.04
C ALA A 29 13.48 16.95 -30.12
N ARG A 30 12.15 16.98 -30.28
CA ARG A 30 11.28 15.91 -29.77
C ARG A 30 11.54 14.65 -30.63
N PRO A 31 12.05 13.53 -30.07
CA PRO A 31 12.17 12.31 -30.85
C PRO A 31 10.76 11.89 -31.31
N PRO A 32 10.59 11.45 -32.57
CA PRO A 32 9.30 10.98 -33.05
C PRO A 32 8.94 9.74 -32.24
N VAL A 33 8.02 9.91 -31.28
CA VAL A 33 7.44 8.80 -30.53
C VAL A 33 6.55 8.03 -31.50
N PRO A 34 6.87 6.76 -31.82
CA PRO A 34 6.11 5.99 -32.79
C PRO A 34 4.67 5.78 -32.29
N PRO A 35 3.66 5.80 -33.19
CA PRO A 35 2.25 5.73 -32.80
C PRO A 35 1.88 4.41 -32.09
N GLU A 36 2.57 3.31 -32.41
CA GLU A 36 2.40 2.03 -31.69
C GLU A 36 2.77 2.13 -30.20
N VAL A 37 3.76 2.95 -29.85
CA VAL A 37 4.16 3.14 -28.45
C VAL A 37 3.09 3.92 -27.70
N GLN A 38 2.43 4.89 -28.35
CA GLN A 38 1.32 5.62 -27.75
C GLN A 38 0.14 4.70 -27.47
N ALA A 39 -0.24 3.84 -28.43
CA ALA A 39 -1.31 2.86 -28.22
C ALA A 39 -1.03 1.89 -27.04
N ILE A 40 0.22 1.45 -26.86
CA ILE A 40 0.61 0.60 -25.73
C ILE A 40 0.55 1.37 -24.39
N ILE A 41 0.85 2.67 -24.41
CA ILE A 41 0.73 3.53 -23.23
C ILE A 41 -0.75 3.73 -22.88
N ASP A 42 -1.61 4.01 -23.86
CA ASP A 42 -3.06 4.17 -23.66
C ASP A 42 -3.73 2.87 -23.17
N GLN A 43 -3.22 1.71 -23.57
CA GLN A 43 -3.70 0.39 -23.11
C GLN A 43 -3.31 0.07 -21.66
N HIS A 44 -2.29 0.73 -21.11
CA HIS A 44 -1.69 0.39 -19.83
C HIS A 44 -1.56 1.63 -18.94
N ASP A 45 -2.52 1.79 -18.02
CA ASP A 45 -2.64 2.92 -17.08
C ASP A 45 -1.37 3.23 -16.25
N PHE A 46 -0.47 2.26 -16.10
CA PHE A 46 0.80 2.40 -15.36
C PHE A 46 1.97 2.95 -16.19
N LEU A 47 1.79 3.22 -17.48
CA LEU A 47 2.78 3.84 -18.35
C LEU A 47 2.42 5.32 -18.57
N SER A 48 3.40 6.22 -18.42
CA SER A 48 3.27 7.65 -18.69
C SER A 48 4.38 8.12 -19.63
N LEU A 49 4.16 9.16 -20.42
CA LEU A 49 5.17 9.71 -21.32
C LEU A 49 5.96 10.82 -20.62
N ASN A 50 7.28 10.70 -20.60
CA ASN A 50 8.17 11.73 -20.05
C ASN A 50 8.55 12.77 -21.12
N GLU A 51 8.92 13.98 -20.70
CA GLU A 51 9.26 15.12 -21.57
C GLU A 51 10.43 14.82 -22.53
N HIS A 52 11.27 13.84 -22.18
CA HIS A 52 12.38 13.35 -22.99
C HIS A 52 11.98 12.34 -24.08
N GLY A 53 10.69 12.07 -24.30
CA GLY A 53 10.22 11.06 -25.26
C GLY A 53 10.53 9.62 -24.84
N LYS A 54 10.61 9.37 -23.53
CA LYS A 54 10.76 8.04 -22.91
C LYS A 54 9.45 7.66 -22.21
N ALA A 55 9.13 6.38 -22.19
CA ALA A 55 7.98 5.86 -21.47
C ALA A 55 8.38 5.58 -20.01
N HIS A 56 7.79 6.30 -19.07
CA HIS A 56 7.98 6.12 -17.63
C HIS A 56 6.98 5.09 -17.11
N CYS A 57 7.44 4.01 -16.48
CA CYS A 57 6.56 3.05 -15.82
C CYS A 57 6.46 3.36 -14.33
N ASN A 58 5.25 3.69 -13.83
CA ASN A 58 5.03 4.07 -12.43
C ASN A 58 5.32 2.91 -11.46
N VAL A 59 5.03 1.67 -11.86
CA VAL A 59 5.23 0.45 -11.05
C VAL A 59 6.72 0.17 -10.81
N THR A 60 7.55 0.38 -11.82
CA THR A 60 8.99 0.08 -11.75
C THR A 60 9.85 1.32 -11.53
N ASN A 61 9.27 2.53 -11.65
CA ASN A 61 9.96 3.82 -11.70
C ASN A 61 11.16 3.80 -12.64
N LEU A 62 10.97 3.19 -13.82
CA LEU A 62 12.02 3.05 -14.82
C LEU A 62 11.61 3.78 -16.10
N ASP A 63 12.54 4.55 -16.65
CA ASP A 63 12.40 5.20 -17.94
C ASP A 63 12.84 4.24 -19.06
N ILE A 64 11.88 3.85 -19.89
CA ILE A 64 12.02 2.93 -21.00
C ILE A 64 12.18 3.75 -22.29
N PRO A 65 13.17 3.46 -23.15
CA PRO A 65 13.25 4.10 -24.46
C PRO A 65 11.97 3.79 -25.26
N ALA A 66 11.44 4.77 -26.00
CA ALA A 66 10.21 4.64 -26.80
C ALA A 66 10.37 3.74 -28.05
N ARG A 67 10.74 2.47 -27.82
CA ARG A 67 10.79 1.39 -28.79
C ARG A 67 9.82 0.30 -28.37
N VAL A 68 9.10 -0.23 -29.35
CA VAL A 68 8.08 -1.27 -29.14
C VAL A 68 8.70 -2.52 -28.51
N ASP A 69 9.90 -2.92 -28.97
CA ASP A 69 10.60 -4.10 -28.45
C ASP A 69 11.04 -3.93 -26.99
N ALA A 70 11.54 -2.74 -26.64
CA ALA A 70 11.92 -2.43 -25.27
C ALA A 70 10.71 -2.53 -24.35
N LEU A 71 9.59 -1.90 -24.70
CA LEU A 71 8.36 -1.95 -23.90
C LEU A 71 7.84 -3.37 -23.72
N LYS A 72 7.73 -4.15 -24.80
CA LYS A 72 7.32 -5.56 -24.72
C LYS A 72 8.27 -6.37 -23.83
N THR A 73 9.58 -6.14 -23.94
CA THR A 73 10.58 -6.79 -23.07
C THR A 73 10.41 -6.39 -21.62
N HIS A 74 10.13 -5.11 -21.33
CA HIS A 74 9.90 -4.63 -19.98
C HIS A 74 8.60 -5.21 -19.38
N LEU A 75 7.53 -5.28 -20.15
CA LEU A 75 6.28 -5.92 -19.73
C LEU A 75 6.45 -7.43 -19.47
N ALA A 76 7.25 -8.11 -20.28
CA ALA A 76 7.59 -9.52 -20.08
C ALA A 76 8.71 -9.75 -19.04
N SER A 77 9.32 -8.69 -18.50
CA SER A 77 10.46 -8.83 -17.60
C SER A 77 10.04 -9.36 -16.23
N LYS A 78 10.84 -10.27 -15.68
CA LYS A 78 10.64 -10.85 -14.34
C LYS A 78 10.51 -9.78 -13.24
N LYS A 79 11.21 -8.65 -13.38
CA LYS A 79 11.10 -7.52 -12.44
C LYS A 79 9.70 -6.89 -12.45
N PHE A 80 9.16 -6.60 -13.64
CA PHE A 80 7.84 -6.01 -13.80
C PHE A 80 6.76 -6.94 -13.27
N ILE A 81 6.80 -8.21 -13.66
CA ILE A 81 5.85 -9.24 -13.21
C ILE A 81 5.85 -9.32 -11.68
N LYS A 82 7.03 -9.47 -11.05
CA LYS A 82 7.14 -9.52 -9.59
C LYS A 82 6.57 -8.27 -8.91
N GLN A 83 6.94 -7.08 -9.38
CA GLN A 83 6.44 -5.84 -8.78
C GLN A 83 4.92 -5.70 -8.97
N ARG A 84 4.40 -6.03 -10.15
CA ARG A 84 2.96 -6.05 -10.41
C ARG A 84 2.24 -7.00 -9.47
N ASP A 85 2.71 -8.23 -9.34
CA ASP A 85 2.08 -9.25 -8.49
C ASP A 85 2.15 -8.86 -7.00
N TRP A 86 3.20 -8.15 -6.55
CA TRP A 86 3.29 -7.66 -5.17
C TRP A 86 2.28 -6.56 -4.84
N TYR A 87 2.04 -5.63 -5.78
CA TYR A 87 1.11 -4.51 -5.57
C TYR A 87 -0.35 -4.85 -5.89
N SER A 88 -0.59 -5.83 -6.77
CA SER A 88 -1.93 -6.25 -7.17
C SER A 88 -2.56 -7.27 -6.22
N TYR A 89 -1.84 -7.72 -5.18
CA TYR A 89 -2.34 -8.77 -4.30
C TYR A 89 -3.23 -8.23 -3.17
N ASP A 90 -4.45 -8.75 -3.10
CA ASP A 90 -5.38 -8.41 -2.03
C ASP A 90 -5.01 -9.12 -0.71
N PHE A 91 -4.47 -8.35 0.24
CA PHE A 91 -4.12 -8.85 1.58
C PHE A 91 -5.30 -8.97 2.54
N SER A 92 -6.52 -8.62 2.10
CA SER A 92 -7.75 -8.66 2.91
C SER A 92 -8.05 -10.04 3.48
N LYS A 93 -7.60 -11.11 2.84
CA LYS A 93 -7.78 -12.49 3.34
C LYS A 93 -7.04 -12.78 4.66
N TYR A 94 -6.08 -11.95 5.06
CA TYR A 94 -5.31 -12.12 6.30
C TYR A 94 -5.72 -11.14 7.41
N GLU A 95 -6.68 -10.24 7.15
CA GLU A 95 -7.37 -9.54 8.22
C GLU A 95 -8.19 -10.56 9.03
N PRO A 96 -8.13 -10.54 10.38
CA PRO A 96 -7.83 -9.40 11.24
C PRO A 96 -6.40 -9.36 11.77
N HIS A 97 -5.48 -10.26 11.42
CA HIS A 97 -4.18 -10.37 12.09
C HIS A 97 -3.10 -9.50 11.45
N ILE A 98 -3.13 -9.39 10.13
CA ILE A 98 -2.18 -8.61 9.33
C ILE A 98 -2.87 -7.31 8.93
N VAL A 99 -2.36 -6.18 9.42
CA VAL A 99 -2.94 -4.85 9.22
C VAL A 99 -1.87 -3.94 8.63
N ALA A 100 -2.24 -2.91 7.86
CA ALA A 100 -1.29 -1.89 7.45
C ALA A 100 -0.63 -1.22 8.68
N ASN A 101 0.69 -1.01 8.62
CA ASN A 101 1.39 -0.34 9.70
C ASN A 101 0.99 1.15 9.73
N LYS A 102 0.75 1.68 10.94
CA LYS A 102 0.42 3.10 11.15
C LYS A 102 1.60 4.04 10.87
N LYS A 103 2.83 3.57 11.08
CA LYS A 103 4.03 4.39 10.90
C LYS A 103 4.49 4.39 9.44
N ASP A 104 4.44 3.22 8.81
CA ASP A 104 4.94 3.03 7.46
C ASP A 104 3.85 2.39 6.58
N PRO A 105 3.19 3.16 5.71
CA PRO A 105 2.09 2.63 4.90
C PRO A 105 2.57 1.55 3.93
N LYS A 106 3.87 1.52 3.58
CA LYS A 106 4.47 0.53 2.68
C LYS A 106 4.61 -0.86 3.33
N LEU A 107 4.59 -0.94 4.66
CA LEU A 107 4.74 -2.20 5.38
C LEU A 107 3.41 -2.66 5.98
N LEU A 108 3.28 -3.97 6.11
CA LEU A 108 2.23 -4.60 6.89
C LEU A 108 2.75 -4.86 8.30
N PHE A 109 1.85 -5.00 9.25
CA PHE A 109 2.16 -5.28 10.64
C PHE A 109 1.30 -6.44 11.12
N CYS A 110 1.96 -7.47 11.65
CA CYS A 110 1.27 -8.59 12.27
C CYS A 110 1.03 -8.31 13.75
N LYS A 111 -0.24 -8.23 14.17
CA LYS A 111 -0.63 -7.93 15.55
C LYS A 111 -0.28 -9.05 16.53
N LEU A 112 -0.19 -10.31 16.06
CA LEU A 112 0.18 -11.44 16.92
C LEU A 112 1.68 -11.48 17.19
N THR A 113 2.48 -11.35 16.14
CA THR A 113 3.94 -11.55 16.23
C THR A 113 4.71 -10.27 16.54
N MET A 114 4.02 -9.12 16.51
CA MET A 114 4.57 -7.76 16.67
C MET A 114 5.72 -7.47 15.71
N LYS A 115 5.63 -8.00 14.49
CA LYS A 115 6.67 -7.92 13.46
C LYS A 115 6.15 -7.11 12.27
N PRO A 116 6.92 -6.13 11.76
CA PRO A 116 6.65 -5.54 10.45
C PRO A 116 7.01 -6.54 9.35
N LEU A 117 6.15 -6.63 8.34
CA LEU A 117 6.28 -7.51 7.18
C LEU A 117 6.26 -6.66 5.91
N ASN A 118 6.98 -7.10 4.88
CA ASN A 118 6.90 -6.45 3.58
C ASN A 118 5.60 -6.87 2.87
N ARG A 119 5.14 -6.05 1.92
CA ARG A 119 3.99 -6.36 1.05
C ARG A 119 4.39 -7.34 -0.06
N ILE A 120 4.89 -8.51 0.33
CA ILE A 120 5.29 -9.57 -0.58
C ILE A 120 4.44 -10.79 -0.23
N PRO A 121 3.64 -11.33 -1.16
CA PRO A 121 2.73 -12.44 -0.87
C PRO A 121 3.46 -13.67 -0.33
N GLU A 122 4.61 -14.03 -0.91
CA GLU A 122 5.41 -15.20 -0.48
C GLU A 122 5.89 -15.08 0.98
N GLU A 123 6.32 -13.89 1.41
CA GLU A 123 6.78 -13.66 2.79
C GLU A 123 5.61 -13.77 3.77
N ILE A 124 4.45 -13.27 3.38
CA ILE A 124 3.23 -13.31 4.19
C ILE A 124 2.72 -14.75 4.31
N GLU A 125 2.67 -15.49 3.22
CA GLU A 125 2.26 -16.90 3.20
C GLU A 125 3.17 -17.76 4.09
N THR A 126 4.49 -17.55 3.97
CA THR A 126 5.47 -18.22 4.83
C THR A 126 5.30 -17.82 6.30
N HIS A 127 4.99 -16.55 6.59
CA HIS A 127 4.74 -16.07 7.94
C HIS A 127 3.50 -16.72 8.56
N VAL A 128 2.38 -16.74 7.83
CA VAL A 128 1.10 -17.32 8.29
C VAL A 128 1.21 -18.83 8.46
N ASN A 129 1.91 -19.52 7.56
CA ASN A 129 2.14 -20.96 7.69
C ASN A 129 3.20 -21.32 8.75
N GLY A 130 3.94 -20.34 9.24
CA GLY A 130 5.03 -20.51 10.20
C GLY A 130 4.58 -21.02 11.57
N LYS A 131 5.42 -21.85 12.20
CA LYS A 131 5.16 -22.45 13.53
C LYS A 131 4.85 -21.40 14.60
N ARG A 132 5.57 -20.28 14.59
CA ARG A 132 5.38 -19.18 15.56
C ARG A 132 4.01 -18.53 15.44
N PHE A 133 3.54 -18.30 14.22
CA PHE A 133 2.23 -17.69 13.98
C PHE A 133 1.11 -18.60 14.48
N LYS A 134 1.13 -19.88 14.07
CA LYS A 134 0.12 -20.88 14.50
C LYS A 134 0.04 -21.02 16.02
N ARG A 135 1.18 -21.04 16.70
CA ARG A 135 1.22 -21.10 18.17
C ARG A 135 0.54 -19.87 18.80
N LEU A 136 0.87 -18.67 18.33
CA LEU A 136 0.30 -17.44 18.85
C LEU A 136 -1.19 -17.28 18.52
N VAL A 137 -1.65 -17.81 17.38
CA VAL A 137 -3.07 -17.87 17.04
C VAL A 137 -3.81 -18.70 18.09
N ALA A 138 -3.34 -19.91 18.39
CA ALA A 138 -3.97 -20.78 19.39
C ALA A 138 -4.00 -20.13 20.79
N GLU A 139 -2.91 -19.48 21.20
CA GLU A 139 -2.84 -18.74 22.47
C GLU A 139 -3.80 -17.52 22.48
N ALA A 140 -3.90 -16.81 21.35
CA ALA A 140 -4.78 -15.66 21.22
C ALA A 140 -6.26 -16.06 21.25
N GLU A 141 -6.65 -17.14 20.58
CA GLU A 141 -8.02 -17.66 20.59
C GLU A 141 -8.44 -18.08 22.00
N ALA A 142 -7.58 -18.81 22.72
CA ALA A 142 -7.84 -19.20 24.10
C ALA A 142 -7.98 -17.99 25.04
N ALA A 143 -7.14 -16.97 24.87
CA ALA A 143 -7.22 -15.74 25.65
C ALA A 143 -8.47 -14.90 25.29
N GLN A 144 -8.86 -14.87 24.02
CA GLN A 144 -10.05 -14.15 23.56
C GLN A 144 -11.33 -14.79 24.11
N ALA A 145 -11.43 -16.12 24.11
CA ALA A 145 -12.58 -16.82 24.70
C ALA A 145 -12.76 -16.47 26.19
N ARG A 146 -11.67 -16.45 26.96
CA ARG A 146 -11.69 -16.03 28.38
C ARG A 146 -12.13 -14.58 28.55
N LYS A 147 -11.62 -13.66 27.72
CA LYS A 147 -11.98 -12.23 27.77
C LYS A 147 -13.45 -12.00 27.40
N GLN A 148 -13.97 -12.72 26.40
CA GLN A 148 -15.38 -12.60 26.00
C GLN A 148 -16.32 -13.12 27.08
N ALA A 149 -15.97 -14.23 27.77
CA ALA A 149 -16.75 -14.71 28.91
C ALA A 149 -16.80 -13.65 30.03
N ASN A 150 -15.65 -13.05 30.39
CA ASN A 150 -15.61 -12.00 31.40
C ASN A 150 -16.37 -10.73 30.98
N LYS A 151 -16.22 -10.30 29.71
CA LYS A 151 -16.92 -9.12 29.19
C LYS A 151 -18.44 -9.31 29.15
N LYS A 152 -18.90 -10.53 28.85
CA LYS A 152 -20.33 -10.87 28.85
C LYS A 152 -20.90 -10.91 30.27
N ALA A 153 -20.13 -11.37 31.25
CA ALA A 153 -20.51 -11.27 32.67
C ALA A 153 -20.63 -9.82 33.13
N ALA A 154 -19.64 -8.96 32.80
CA ALA A 154 -19.64 -7.55 33.18
C ALA A 154 -20.76 -6.72 32.50
N ALA A 155 -21.18 -7.09 31.28
CA ALA A 155 -22.28 -6.40 30.58
C ALA A 155 -23.67 -6.73 31.16
N VAL A 156 -23.84 -7.88 31.81
CA VAL A 156 -25.10 -8.27 32.46
C VAL A 156 -25.33 -7.48 33.76
N GLU A 157 -24.27 -6.98 34.41
CA GLU A 157 -24.38 -6.17 35.64
C GLU A 157 -24.66 -4.68 35.38
N ALA A 158 -24.53 -4.19 34.15
CA ALA A 158 -24.71 -2.77 33.83
C ALA A 158 -26.16 -2.36 33.47
N ASP A 159 -27.05 -3.32 33.21
CA ASP A 159 -28.47 -3.09 32.84
C ASP A 159 -29.44 -3.19 34.06
N GLY A 160 -28.90 -3.34 35.28
CA GLY A 160 -29.69 -3.62 36.50
C GLY A 160 -30.00 -2.43 37.42
N ASP A 161 -29.54 -1.21 37.11
CA ASP A 161 -29.65 -0.04 38.01
C ASP A 161 -30.35 1.15 37.34
N GLU A 162 -31.52 0.96 36.72
CA GLU A 162 -32.40 2.08 36.31
C GLU A 162 -33.88 1.87 36.70
N ALA A 163 -34.21 0.85 37.50
CA ALA A 163 -35.61 0.53 37.85
C ALA A 163 -36.06 0.94 39.27
N SER A 164 -35.23 1.62 40.08
CA SER A 164 -35.57 1.89 41.49
C SER A 164 -35.84 3.37 41.87
N CYS A 165 -35.95 4.29 40.90
CA CYS A 165 -36.36 5.67 41.18
C CYS A 165 -37.75 5.97 40.60
N ARG A 166 -38.81 5.40 41.18
CA ARG A 166 -40.17 5.92 41.01
C ARG A 166 -41.09 5.57 42.17
#